data_AF-A0A359E4W3-F1
#
_entry.id   AF-A0A359E4W3-F1
#
_cell.length_a   1.000
_cell.length_b   1.000
_cell.length_c   1.000
_cell.angle_alpha   90.00
_cell.angle_beta   90.00
_cell.angle_gamma   90.00
#
_symmetry.space_group_name_H-M   'P 1'
#
loop_
_entity.id
_entity.type
_entity.pdbx_description
1 polymer ?
#
loop_
_entity_poly.entity_id
_entity_poly.type
_entity_poly.pdbx_seq_one_letter_code
_entity_poly.pdbx_strand_id
1 'polypeptide(L)'
;ETEDFVIQASEFASPTKWHLAHTSWFFETFVLEKFEDGFESLHPQYAYFFNSYYLQTGVPFTRAKRGVLSRPTVKEVFEYRQYVNEQLELFIESASDGVWEEAAKVVEIGINHEQQHQELILTDLKYMLGQNPLLPVYRELKKEAAPKAESINWISFEEQITEIGNVGDEFTYDNEHPQHRTLVQDFKLSDRLITNGEYLEFMNEGGYSESKLWLDEGWSAVNNNEWKAPLYWFKRDGKWMQFTLSGAREIDHNEPVTHVSYYEADAFARWKGVRLPTEQEWEH
;
A
#
# COMPACT_ATOMS: atom_id res chain seq x y z
N GLU A 1 13.81 15.01 -5.52
CA GLU A 1 14.43 15.50 -6.78
C GLU A 1 13.73 14.89 -7.99
N THR A 2 14.04 15.33 -9.22
CA THR A 2 13.38 14.82 -10.45
C THR A 2 13.73 13.34 -10.70
N GLU A 3 14.93 12.94 -10.31
CA GLU A 3 15.49 11.60 -10.40
C GLU A 3 14.68 10.57 -9.60
N ASP A 4 14.07 10.99 -8.49
CA ASP A 4 13.29 10.11 -7.63
C ASP A 4 12.00 9.62 -8.31
N PHE A 5 11.52 10.33 -9.34
CA PHE A 5 10.30 9.98 -10.06
C PHE A 5 10.47 8.84 -11.06
N VAL A 6 11.71 8.49 -11.43
CA VAL A 6 11.98 7.55 -12.54
C VAL A 6 12.45 6.17 -12.10
N ILE A 7 12.93 6.05 -10.85
CA ILE A 7 13.59 4.82 -10.37
C ILE A 7 12.55 3.77 -9.97
N GLN A 8 12.74 2.55 -10.43
CA GLN A 8 12.05 1.35 -9.94
C GLN A 8 13.05 0.52 -9.13
N ALA A 9 12.95 0.58 -7.80
CA ALA A 9 13.90 -0.09 -6.92
C ALA A 9 13.63 -1.61 -6.77
N SER A 10 12.45 -2.09 -7.17
CA SER A 10 12.09 -3.50 -7.19
C SER A 10 10.97 -3.76 -8.20
N GLU A 11 10.81 -5.00 -8.68
CA GLU A 11 9.73 -5.40 -9.58
C GLU A 11 8.32 -5.20 -8.97
N PHE A 12 8.22 -5.25 -7.64
CA PHE A 12 6.96 -4.94 -6.94
C PHE A 12 6.68 -3.44 -6.81
N ALA A 13 7.68 -2.57 -7.00
CA ALA A 13 7.49 -1.13 -6.97
C ALA A 13 7.22 -0.58 -8.39
N SER A 14 6.67 0.62 -8.49
CA SER A 14 6.58 1.41 -9.71
C SER A 14 7.20 2.79 -9.51
N PRO A 15 7.78 3.41 -10.56
CA PRO A 15 8.26 4.79 -10.47
C PRO A 15 7.12 5.75 -10.14
N THR A 16 7.38 6.79 -9.34
CA THR A 16 6.36 7.80 -8.98
C THR A 16 5.71 8.43 -10.21
N LYS A 17 6.46 8.71 -11.29
CA LYS A 17 5.87 9.23 -12.53
C LYS A 17 4.91 8.24 -13.19
N TRP A 18 5.13 6.95 -13.03
CA TRP A 18 4.22 5.94 -13.56
C TRP A 18 2.90 5.97 -12.78
N HIS A 19 2.92 6.04 -11.44
CA HIS A 19 1.70 6.20 -10.65
C HIS A 19 0.91 7.44 -11.04
N LEU A 20 1.61 8.58 -11.17
CA LEU A 20 1.03 9.86 -11.56
C LEU A 20 0.35 9.84 -12.93
N ALA A 21 0.96 9.17 -13.91
CA ALA A 21 0.35 9.04 -15.23
C ALA A 21 -0.73 7.94 -15.26
N HIS A 22 -0.57 6.88 -14.47
CA HIS A 22 -1.52 5.79 -14.39
C HIS A 22 -2.87 6.22 -13.83
N THR A 23 -2.89 7.07 -12.80
CA THR A 23 -4.17 7.56 -12.28
C THR A 23 -4.89 8.46 -13.29
N SER A 24 -4.17 9.29 -14.06
CA SER A 24 -4.76 10.02 -15.19
C SER A 24 -5.24 9.12 -16.31
N TRP A 25 -4.48 8.07 -16.64
CA TRP A 25 -4.88 7.06 -17.63
C TRP A 25 -6.21 6.39 -17.26
N PHE A 26 -6.47 6.16 -15.97
CA PHE A 26 -7.74 5.61 -15.50
C PHE A 26 -8.91 6.50 -15.93
N PHE A 27 -8.85 7.79 -15.64
CA PHE A 27 -9.91 8.74 -16.00
C PHE A 27 -10.03 8.92 -17.52
N GLU A 28 -8.90 8.99 -18.23
CA GLU A 28 -8.91 9.00 -19.70
C GLU A 28 -9.66 7.80 -20.26
N THR A 29 -9.29 6.60 -19.87
CA THR A 29 -9.79 5.35 -20.48
C THR A 29 -11.24 5.06 -20.09
N PHE A 30 -11.56 5.19 -18.80
CA PHE A 30 -12.83 4.72 -18.26
C PHE A 30 -13.89 5.81 -18.18
N VAL A 31 -13.50 7.09 -18.26
CA VAL A 31 -14.43 8.21 -18.26
C VAL A 31 -14.44 8.91 -19.62
N LEU A 32 -13.34 9.56 -20.00
CA LEU A 32 -13.31 10.44 -21.18
C LEU A 32 -13.51 9.68 -22.50
N GLU A 33 -12.73 8.64 -22.77
CA GLU A 33 -12.86 7.81 -23.99
C GLU A 33 -14.22 7.10 -24.08
N LYS A 34 -14.88 6.86 -22.94
CA LYS A 34 -16.12 6.11 -22.88
C LYS A 34 -17.38 6.98 -23.00
N PHE A 35 -17.36 8.17 -22.40
CA PHE A 35 -18.56 9.00 -22.25
C PHE A 35 -18.50 10.34 -22.99
N GLU A 36 -17.32 10.80 -23.41
CA GLU A 36 -17.17 12.05 -24.19
C GLU A 36 -16.97 11.74 -25.67
N ASP A 37 -18.00 12.04 -26.48
CA ASP A 37 -17.99 11.80 -27.91
C ASP A 37 -16.91 12.66 -28.60
N GLY A 38 -15.97 12.00 -29.28
CA GLY A 38 -14.90 12.68 -30.00
C GLY A 38 -13.72 13.12 -29.14
N PHE A 39 -13.59 12.60 -27.91
CA PHE A 39 -12.40 12.77 -27.09
C PHE A 39 -11.13 12.32 -27.83
N GLU A 40 -10.06 13.12 -27.76
CA GLU A 40 -8.77 12.83 -28.38
C GLU A 40 -7.69 12.68 -27.30
N SER A 41 -7.11 11.49 -27.12
CA SER A 41 -6.00 11.30 -26.18
C SER A 41 -4.81 12.20 -26.53
N LEU A 42 -4.16 12.77 -25.51
CA LEU A 42 -2.96 13.60 -25.66
C LEU A 42 -1.82 12.83 -26.35
N HIS A 43 -1.75 11.51 -26.17
CA HIS A 43 -0.73 10.69 -26.81
C HIS A 43 -1.21 9.24 -27.05
N PRO A 44 -1.20 8.74 -28.30
CA PRO A 44 -1.84 7.47 -28.68
C PRO A 44 -1.19 6.22 -28.08
N GLN A 45 -0.02 6.34 -27.44
CA GLN A 45 0.66 5.22 -26.78
C GLN A 45 0.57 5.22 -25.25
N TYR A 46 -0.05 6.25 -24.63
CA TYR A 46 -0.10 6.32 -23.17
C TYR A 46 -0.94 5.21 -22.56
N ALA A 47 -2.03 4.80 -23.24
CA ALA A 47 -2.78 3.61 -22.86
C ALA A 47 -1.91 2.33 -22.77
N TYR A 48 -0.93 2.16 -23.66
CA TYR A 48 -0.01 1.02 -23.60
C TYR A 48 0.94 1.08 -22.38
N PHE A 49 1.49 2.27 -22.08
CA PHE A 49 2.47 2.43 -21.01
C PHE A 49 1.86 2.46 -19.61
N PHE A 50 0.66 3.00 -19.49
CA PHE A 50 0.03 3.29 -18.22
C PHE A 50 -1.12 2.35 -17.88
N ASN A 51 -1.53 1.46 -18.77
CA ASN A 51 -2.37 0.32 -18.37
C ASN A 51 -1.61 -0.57 -17.37
N SER A 52 -2.24 -0.86 -16.24
CA SER A 52 -1.68 -1.68 -15.17
C SER A 52 -1.76 -3.17 -15.48
N TYR A 53 -2.97 -3.68 -15.72
CA TYR A 53 -3.29 -5.11 -15.89
C TYR A 53 -4.63 -5.36 -16.62
N TYR A 54 -5.28 -4.31 -17.13
CA TYR A 54 -6.58 -4.45 -17.79
C TYR A 54 -6.39 -5.01 -19.20
N LEU A 55 -6.35 -6.34 -19.32
CA LEU A 55 -6.19 -7.03 -20.62
C LEU A 55 -7.34 -6.75 -21.59
N GLN A 56 -8.50 -6.35 -21.07
CA GLN A 56 -9.65 -5.94 -21.88
C GLN A 56 -9.39 -4.62 -22.64
N THR A 57 -8.52 -3.75 -22.13
CA THR A 57 -8.16 -2.46 -22.77
C THR A 57 -6.85 -2.53 -23.55
N GLY A 58 -6.10 -3.65 -23.47
CA GLY A 58 -4.90 -3.90 -24.28
C GLY A 58 -3.84 -4.74 -23.58
N VAL A 59 -2.69 -4.94 -24.25
CA VAL A 59 -1.51 -5.57 -23.63
C VAL A 59 -0.69 -4.49 -22.93
N PRO A 60 -0.58 -4.49 -21.59
CA PRO A 60 0.16 -3.46 -20.87
C PRO A 60 1.67 -3.64 -21.04
N PHE A 61 2.42 -2.52 -20.92
CA PHE A 61 3.86 -2.59 -20.74
C PHE A 61 4.21 -3.32 -19.42
N THR A 62 5.20 -4.21 -19.46
CA THR A 62 5.50 -5.10 -18.33
C THR A 62 5.89 -4.33 -17.06
N ARG A 63 5.25 -4.69 -15.94
CA ARG A 63 5.48 -4.07 -14.60
C ARG A 63 6.95 -4.06 -14.21
N ALA A 64 7.67 -5.17 -14.42
CA ALA A 64 9.06 -5.33 -14.01
C ALA A 64 10.04 -4.39 -14.74
N LYS A 65 9.60 -3.71 -15.81
CA LYS A 65 10.45 -2.82 -16.62
C LYS A 65 10.00 -1.36 -16.59
N ARG A 66 9.01 -0.98 -15.78
CA ARG A 66 8.51 0.42 -15.74
C ARG A 66 9.62 1.43 -15.48
N GLY A 67 10.63 1.09 -14.68
CA GLY A 67 11.79 1.94 -14.37
C GLY A 67 12.79 2.15 -15.50
N VAL A 68 12.73 1.38 -16.59
CA VAL A 68 13.62 1.63 -17.76
C VAL A 68 13.07 2.73 -18.69
N LEU A 69 11.84 3.16 -18.46
CA LEU A 69 11.17 4.16 -19.28
C LEU A 69 11.62 5.57 -18.89
N SER A 70 12.68 6.07 -19.53
CA SER A 70 13.10 7.47 -19.39
C SER A 70 12.08 8.47 -19.99
N ARG A 71 11.20 8.00 -20.88
CA ARG A 71 10.08 8.75 -21.47
C ARG A 71 8.73 8.06 -21.20
N PRO A 72 7.64 8.82 -21.05
CA PRO A 72 7.60 10.28 -20.96
C PRO A 72 8.36 10.80 -19.72
N THR A 73 8.88 12.01 -19.86
CA THR A 73 9.58 12.77 -18.81
C THR A 73 8.61 13.13 -17.69
N VAL A 74 9.15 13.52 -16.53
CA VAL A 74 8.33 14.00 -15.40
C VAL A 74 7.47 15.19 -15.83
N LYS A 75 8.01 16.12 -16.61
CA LYS A 75 7.27 17.27 -17.15
C LYS A 75 6.11 16.84 -18.04
N GLU A 76 6.35 15.94 -19.01
CA GLU A 76 5.32 15.40 -19.90
C GLU A 76 4.23 14.63 -19.13
N VAL A 77 4.57 13.97 -18.01
CA VAL A 77 3.58 13.34 -17.12
C VAL A 77 2.72 14.39 -16.40
N PHE A 78 3.29 15.49 -15.91
CA PHE A 78 2.49 16.56 -15.31
C PHE A 78 1.62 17.28 -16.36
N GLU A 79 2.13 17.49 -17.58
CA GLU A 79 1.33 18.00 -18.70
C GLU A 79 0.17 17.05 -19.03
N TYR A 80 0.41 15.74 -18.99
CA TYR A 80 -0.63 14.73 -19.16
C TYR A 80 -1.71 14.80 -18.07
N ARG A 81 -1.29 14.88 -16.80
CA ARG A 81 -2.22 15.04 -15.67
C ARG A 81 -3.09 16.29 -15.83
N GLN A 82 -2.47 17.41 -16.16
CA GLN A 82 -3.18 18.67 -16.36
C GLN A 82 -4.20 18.55 -17.51
N TYR A 83 -3.79 17.97 -18.64
CA TYR A 83 -4.68 17.74 -19.77
C TYR A 83 -5.91 16.91 -19.38
N VAL A 84 -5.72 15.76 -18.74
CA VAL A 84 -6.84 14.89 -18.32
C VAL A 84 -7.75 15.62 -17.32
N ASN A 85 -7.20 16.39 -16.38
CA ASN A 85 -8.00 17.17 -15.44
C ASN A 85 -8.87 18.22 -16.16
N GLU A 86 -8.29 18.99 -17.09
CA GLU A 86 -9.02 20.00 -17.86
C GLU A 86 -10.14 19.37 -18.70
N GLN A 87 -9.89 18.22 -19.32
CA GLN A 87 -10.92 17.49 -20.08
C GLN A 87 -12.01 16.92 -19.17
N LEU A 88 -11.65 16.42 -17.99
CA LEU A 88 -12.60 15.90 -17.02
C LEU A 88 -13.49 17.02 -16.46
N GLU A 89 -12.92 18.19 -16.14
CA GLU A 89 -13.69 19.37 -15.72
C GLU A 89 -14.69 19.81 -16.81
N LEU A 90 -14.23 19.91 -18.07
CA LEU A 90 -15.10 20.24 -19.20
C LEU A 90 -16.23 19.21 -19.37
N PHE A 91 -15.90 17.91 -19.33
CA PHE A 91 -16.88 16.84 -19.42
C PHE A 91 -17.93 16.93 -18.30
N ILE A 92 -17.51 17.16 -17.06
CA ILE A 92 -18.44 17.30 -15.92
C ILE A 92 -19.39 18.48 -16.13
N GLU A 93 -18.91 19.59 -16.67
CA GLU A 93 -19.72 20.79 -16.92
C GLU A 93 -20.69 20.64 -18.11
N SER A 94 -20.34 19.84 -19.11
CA SER A 94 -21.14 19.68 -20.35
C SER A 94 -21.99 18.41 -20.42
N ALA A 95 -21.71 17.40 -19.59
CA ALA A 95 -22.42 16.13 -19.62
C ALA A 95 -23.91 16.30 -19.34
N SER A 96 -24.76 15.61 -20.12
CA SER A 96 -26.18 15.52 -19.81
C SER A 96 -26.42 14.68 -18.55
N ASP A 97 -27.49 14.97 -17.80
CA ASP A 97 -27.81 14.29 -16.54
C ASP A 97 -27.73 12.76 -16.62
N GLY A 98 -28.24 12.15 -17.70
CA GLY A 98 -28.23 10.69 -17.87
C GLY A 98 -26.84 10.10 -18.11
N VAL A 99 -25.97 10.82 -18.85
CA VAL A 99 -24.57 10.41 -19.05
C VAL A 99 -23.79 10.58 -17.75
N TRP A 100 -24.01 11.70 -17.06
CA TRP A 100 -23.36 12.00 -15.80
C TRP A 100 -23.69 10.97 -14.71
N GLU A 101 -24.94 10.50 -14.63
CA GLU A 101 -25.34 9.49 -13.65
C GLU A 101 -24.51 8.19 -13.75
N GLU A 102 -24.15 7.77 -14.96
CA GLU A 102 -23.30 6.60 -15.18
C GLU A 102 -21.81 6.93 -14.98
N ALA A 103 -21.34 8.06 -15.52
CA ALA A 103 -19.96 8.47 -15.44
C ALA A 103 -19.51 8.78 -14.00
N ALA A 104 -20.38 9.39 -13.19
CA ALA A 104 -20.09 9.74 -11.79
C ALA A 104 -19.69 8.52 -10.96
N LYS A 105 -20.31 7.35 -11.19
CA LYS A 105 -19.94 6.08 -10.52
C LYS A 105 -18.51 5.66 -10.87
N VAL A 106 -18.11 5.82 -12.12
CA VAL A 106 -16.74 5.50 -12.57
C VAL A 106 -15.73 6.52 -12.07
N VAL A 107 -16.11 7.80 -12.02
CA VAL A 107 -15.28 8.87 -11.42
C VAL A 107 -15.03 8.57 -9.95
N GLU A 108 -16.04 8.15 -9.19
CA GLU A 108 -15.89 7.78 -7.78
C GLU A 108 -14.94 6.58 -7.59
N ILE A 109 -15.04 5.54 -8.43
CA ILE A 109 -14.05 4.44 -8.47
C ILE A 109 -12.65 5.00 -8.76
N GLY A 110 -12.53 5.89 -9.74
CA GLY A 110 -11.25 6.51 -10.13
C GLY A 110 -10.60 7.32 -9.00
N ILE A 111 -11.40 8.04 -8.21
CA ILE A 111 -10.92 8.80 -7.04
C ILE A 111 -10.36 7.84 -5.99
N ASN A 112 -11.08 6.76 -5.67
CA ASN A 112 -10.63 5.76 -4.70
C ASN A 112 -9.40 4.99 -5.20
N HIS A 113 -9.35 4.67 -6.50
CA HIS A 113 -8.18 4.10 -7.16
C HIS A 113 -6.97 5.05 -7.09
N GLU A 114 -7.14 6.36 -7.28
CA GLU A 114 -6.06 7.33 -7.10
C GLU A 114 -5.59 7.39 -5.63
N GLN A 115 -6.48 7.25 -4.65
CA GLN A 115 -6.11 7.16 -3.24
C GLN A 115 -5.27 5.91 -2.93
N GLN A 116 -5.61 4.74 -3.50
CA GLN A 116 -4.74 3.54 -3.42
C GLN A 116 -3.35 3.84 -3.97
N HIS A 117 -3.28 4.56 -5.10
CA HIS A 117 -2.01 4.96 -5.69
C HIS A 117 -1.25 6.01 -4.88
N GLN A 118 -1.91 6.84 -4.09
CA GLN A 118 -1.24 7.75 -3.15
C GLN A 118 -0.51 6.99 -2.04
N GLU A 119 -1.13 5.93 -1.50
CA GLU A 119 -0.44 5.04 -0.56
C GLU A 119 0.77 4.35 -1.21
N LEU A 120 0.57 3.78 -2.41
CA LEU A 120 1.66 3.13 -3.16
C LEU A 120 2.81 4.08 -3.49
N ILE A 121 2.53 5.34 -3.82
CA ILE A 121 3.57 6.35 -4.03
C ILE A 121 4.42 6.50 -2.78
N LEU A 122 3.81 6.55 -1.58
CA LEU A 122 4.57 6.68 -0.34
C LEU A 122 5.40 5.43 -0.03
N THR A 123 4.85 4.23 -0.24
CA THR A 123 5.58 2.97 0.02
C THR A 123 6.72 2.77 -0.97
N ASP A 124 6.48 3.03 -2.26
CA ASP A 124 7.46 2.81 -3.33
C ASP A 124 8.58 3.86 -3.25
N LEU A 125 8.22 5.12 -2.96
CA LEU A 125 9.20 6.18 -2.69
C LEU A 125 10.03 5.85 -1.46
N LYS A 126 9.41 5.42 -0.35
CA LYS A 126 10.15 5.01 0.86
C LYS A 126 11.11 3.87 0.56
N TYR A 127 10.67 2.86 -0.19
CA TYR A 127 11.51 1.72 -0.54
C TYR A 127 12.71 2.16 -1.37
N MET A 128 12.47 2.98 -2.41
CA MET A 128 13.51 3.51 -3.29
C MET A 128 14.54 4.35 -2.52
N LEU A 129 14.10 5.31 -1.71
CA LEU A 129 15.00 6.15 -0.89
C LEU A 129 15.75 5.31 0.15
N GLY A 130 15.11 4.28 0.71
CA GLY A 130 15.71 3.37 1.68
C GLY A 130 16.83 2.49 1.12
N GLN A 131 16.88 2.28 -0.21
CA GLN A 131 18.01 1.60 -0.86
C GLN A 131 19.25 2.50 -1.01
N ASN A 132 19.07 3.83 -0.95
CA ASN A 132 20.18 4.76 -1.14
C ASN A 132 21.03 4.85 0.14
N PRO A 133 22.34 4.57 0.10
CA PRO A 133 23.19 4.57 1.29
C PRO A 133 23.33 5.95 1.95
N LEU A 134 22.99 7.03 1.23
CA LEU A 134 22.93 8.39 1.78
C LEU A 134 21.70 8.61 2.69
N LEU A 135 20.72 7.71 2.67
CA LEU A 135 19.47 7.77 3.44
C LEU A 135 18.76 9.13 3.30
N PRO A 136 18.44 9.55 2.06
CA PRO A 136 17.82 10.85 1.79
C PRO A 136 16.48 11.00 2.53
N VAL A 137 16.23 12.20 3.00
CA VAL A 137 14.97 12.57 3.67
C VAL A 137 13.96 13.01 2.61
N TYR A 138 12.79 12.36 2.57
CA TYR A 138 11.70 12.82 1.71
C TYR A 138 11.12 14.13 2.22
N ARG A 139 10.74 14.16 3.51
CA ARG A 139 10.17 15.33 4.15
C ARG A 139 10.45 15.29 5.65
N GLU A 140 10.99 16.37 6.19
CA GLU A 140 11.16 16.52 7.63
C GLU A 140 9.78 16.65 8.31
N LEU A 141 9.53 15.77 9.27
CA LEU A 141 8.39 15.86 10.18
C LEU A 141 8.93 15.88 11.61
N LYS A 142 8.55 16.89 12.38
CA LYS A 142 8.76 16.88 13.83
C LYS A 142 7.84 15.83 14.42
N LYS A 143 8.42 14.70 14.82
CA LYS A 143 7.69 13.62 15.48
C LYS A 143 7.93 13.70 16.98
N GLU A 144 6.86 13.70 17.75
CA GLU A 144 6.92 13.50 19.20
C GLU A 144 7.24 12.04 19.51
N ALA A 145 7.93 11.79 20.61
CA ALA A 145 8.18 10.43 21.07
C ALA A 145 6.83 9.70 21.24
N ALA A 146 6.77 8.44 20.82
CA ALA A 146 5.56 7.66 21.05
C ALA A 146 5.29 7.57 22.55
N PRO A 147 4.02 7.71 23.00
CA PRO A 147 3.69 7.50 24.40
C PRO A 147 4.12 6.10 24.81
N LYS A 148 4.54 5.93 26.06
CA LYS A 148 4.94 4.63 26.57
C LYS A 148 3.78 3.64 26.36
N ALA A 149 4.06 2.54 25.68
CA ALA A 149 3.06 1.51 25.48
C ALA A 149 2.70 0.86 26.83
N GLU A 150 1.40 0.78 27.12
CA GLU A 150 0.91 0.06 28.30
C GLU A 150 1.00 -1.45 28.07
N SER A 151 0.80 -2.24 29.12
CA SER A 151 0.64 -3.69 28.97
C SER A 151 -0.58 -3.99 28.10
N ILE A 152 -0.49 -5.01 27.24
CA ILE A 152 -1.62 -5.44 26.41
C ILE A 152 -2.80 -5.80 27.31
N ASN A 153 -3.97 -5.22 27.01
CA ASN A 153 -5.23 -5.73 27.52
C ASN A 153 -5.92 -6.56 26.43
N TRP A 154 -6.65 -7.58 26.86
CA TRP A 154 -7.36 -8.49 25.97
C TRP A 154 -8.85 -8.20 26.02
N ILE A 155 -9.37 -7.65 24.92
CA ILE A 155 -10.81 -7.43 24.73
C ILE A 155 -11.43 -8.80 24.40
N SER A 156 -12.48 -9.18 25.11
CA SER A 156 -13.13 -10.48 24.95
C SER A 156 -14.40 -10.34 24.12
N PHE A 157 -14.58 -11.26 23.17
CA PHE A 157 -15.71 -11.34 22.26
C PHE A 157 -16.39 -12.69 22.46
N GLU A 158 -17.72 -12.69 22.60
CA GLU A 158 -18.50 -13.91 22.76
C GLU A 158 -18.77 -14.56 21.40
N GLU A 159 -18.90 -15.89 21.40
CA GLU A 159 -19.32 -16.62 20.19
C GLU A 159 -20.68 -16.13 19.71
N GLN A 160 -20.76 -15.72 18.44
CA GLN A 160 -22.02 -15.31 17.83
C GLN A 160 -22.03 -15.46 16.31
N ILE A 161 -23.24 -15.55 15.75
CA ILE A 161 -23.43 -15.35 14.32
C ILE A 161 -23.50 -13.83 14.08
N THR A 162 -22.53 -13.30 13.35
CA THR A 162 -22.47 -11.88 12.95
C THR A 162 -22.70 -11.73 11.45
N GLU A 163 -22.94 -10.51 11.01
CA GLU A 163 -22.98 -10.11 9.60
C GLU A 163 -21.70 -9.34 9.28
N ILE A 164 -20.99 -9.77 8.24
CA ILE A 164 -19.77 -9.12 7.73
C ILE A 164 -20.00 -8.67 6.29
N GLY A 165 -19.25 -7.67 5.84
CA GLY A 165 -19.39 -7.01 4.54
C GLY A 165 -20.30 -5.77 4.60
N ASN A 166 -20.24 -4.95 3.56
CA ASN A 166 -20.88 -3.63 3.56
C ASN A 166 -22.38 -3.69 3.13
N VAL A 167 -23.21 -2.81 3.68
CA VAL A 167 -24.66 -2.64 3.38
C VAL A 167 -25.08 -1.18 3.11
N GLY A 168 -24.13 -0.25 3.14
CA GLY A 168 -24.37 1.18 3.01
C GLY A 168 -24.39 1.66 1.57
N ASP A 169 -24.85 2.90 1.40
CA ASP A 169 -24.83 3.63 0.13
C ASP A 169 -23.47 4.36 -0.10
N GLU A 170 -22.46 4.08 0.74
CA GLU A 170 -21.12 4.64 0.60
C GLU A 170 -20.28 3.85 -0.41
N PHE A 171 -19.24 4.49 -0.95
CA PHE A 171 -18.31 3.81 -1.84
C PHE A 171 -17.61 2.66 -1.11
N THR A 172 -17.58 1.51 -1.79
CA THR A 172 -16.91 0.27 -1.35
C THR A 172 -16.35 -0.44 -2.58
N TYR A 173 -15.29 -1.21 -2.40
CA TYR A 173 -14.83 -2.10 -3.46
C TYR A 173 -15.75 -3.31 -3.59
N ASP A 174 -15.76 -3.93 -4.77
CA ASP A 174 -16.60 -5.09 -5.07
C ASP A 174 -16.31 -6.30 -4.17
N ASN A 175 -15.07 -6.43 -3.70
CA ASN A 175 -14.64 -7.48 -2.78
C ASN A 175 -15.16 -7.33 -1.33
N GLU A 176 -15.80 -6.20 -0.99
CA GLU A 176 -16.45 -5.97 0.30
C GLU A 176 -17.92 -6.45 0.30
N HIS A 177 -18.38 -7.01 -0.83
CA HIS A 177 -19.74 -7.47 -1.08
C HIS A 177 -19.82 -8.96 -1.47
N PRO A 178 -20.97 -9.61 -1.25
CA PRO A 178 -22.14 -9.12 -0.51
C PRO A 178 -21.95 -9.26 1.01
N GLN A 179 -22.73 -8.49 1.77
CA GLN A 179 -22.89 -8.78 3.19
C GLN A 179 -23.44 -10.21 3.38
N HIS A 180 -22.85 -10.95 4.31
CA HIS A 180 -23.28 -12.31 4.61
C HIS A 180 -23.06 -12.68 6.08
N ARG A 181 -23.78 -13.71 6.52
CA ARG A 181 -23.69 -14.22 7.90
C ARG A 181 -22.52 -15.19 8.04
N THR A 182 -21.77 -15.05 9.12
CA THR A 182 -20.70 -15.97 9.51
C THR A 182 -20.76 -16.27 11.01
N LEU A 183 -20.28 -17.43 11.43
CA LEU A 183 -20.11 -17.77 12.84
C LEU A 183 -18.70 -17.35 13.26
N VAL A 184 -18.62 -16.42 14.22
CA VAL A 184 -17.37 -16.06 14.90
C VAL A 184 -17.38 -16.74 16.27
N GLN A 185 -16.37 -17.55 16.55
CA GLN A 185 -16.22 -18.23 17.85
C GLN A 185 -15.81 -17.23 18.93
N ASP A 186 -15.84 -17.63 20.20
CA ASP A 186 -15.32 -16.78 21.27
C ASP A 186 -13.80 -16.59 21.12
N PHE A 187 -13.35 -15.35 21.23
CA PHE A 187 -11.93 -15.01 21.10
C PHE A 187 -11.57 -13.80 21.95
N LYS A 188 -10.28 -13.49 21.96
CA LYS A 188 -9.76 -12.25 22.52
C LYS A 188 -8.86 -11.55 21.54
N LEU A 189 -8.96 -10.23 21.47
CA LEU A 189 -8.11 -9.37 20.65
C LEU A 189 -7.34 -8.38 21.53
N SER A 190 -6.09 -8.13 21.17
CA SER A 190 -5.27 -7.12 21.85
C SER A 190 -5.81 -5.71 21.57
N ASP A 191 -5.87 -4.86 22.60
CA ASP A 191 -6.31 -3.47 22.52
C ASP A 191 -5.30 -2.50 21.86
N ARG A 192 -4.12 -3.01 21.50
CA ARG A 192 -3.09 -2.26 20.80
C ARG A 192 -2.26 -3.14 19.87
N LEU A 193 -1.56 -2.48 18.96
CA LEU A 193 -0.57 -3.12 18.09
C LEU A 193 0.68 -3.55 18.88
N ILE A 194 1.38 -4.55 18.34
CA ILE A 194 2.69 -4.98 18.82
C ILE A 194 3.71 -3.88 18.58
N THR A 195 4.53 -3.61 19.59
CA THR A 195 5.53 -2.55 19.55
C THR A 195 6.88 -3.03 19.02
N ASN A 196 7.71 -2.08 18.60
CA ASN A 196 9.10 -2.33 18.23
C ASN A 196 9.90 -2.95 19.39
N GLY A 197 9.62 -2.55 20.64
CA GLY A 197 10.28 -3.11 21.82
C GLY A 197 9.97 -4.58 22.02
N GLU A 198 8.68 -4.95 21.91
CA GLU A 198 8.25 -6.36 21.97
C GLU A 198 8.83 -7.17 20.80
N TYR A 199 8.90 -6.58 19.61
CA TYR A 199 9.50 -7.24 18.45
C TYR A 199 11.03 -7.42 18.58
N LEU A 200 11.72 -6.49 19.25
CA LEU A 200 13.13 -6.63 19.59
C LEU A 200 13.37 -7.79 20.57
N GLU A 201 12.47 -8.04 21.52
CA GLU A 201 12.55 -9.23 22.39
C GLU A 201 12.49 -10.52 21.56
N PHE A 202 11.52 -10.63 20.65
CA PHE A 202 11.42 -11.75 19.71
C PHE A 202 12.71 -11.96 18.91
N MET A 203 13.28 -10.88 18.37
CA MET A 203 14.55 -10.95 17.64
C MET A 203 15.72 -11.40 18.53
N ASN A 204 15.82 -10.87 19.74
CA ASN A 204 16.92 -11.15 20.68
C ASN A 204 16.86 -12.58 21.23
N GLU A 205 15.66 -13.18 21.32
CA GLU A 205 15.46 -14.57 21.71
C GLU A 205 15.60 -15.56 20.55
N GLY A 206 16.06 -15.11 19.39
CA GLY A 206 16.34 -15.98 18.25
C GLY A 206 15.15 -16.20 17.31
N GLY A 207 14.18 -15.29 17.30
CA GLY A 207 12.99 -15.37 16.45
C GLY A 207 13.27 -15.67 14.97
N TYR A 208 14.35 -15.11 14.41
CA TYR A 208 14.80 -15.34 13.02
C TYR A 208 15.74 -16.55 12.84
N SER A 209 15.97 -17.33 13.88
CA SER A 209 16.86 -18.49 13.88
C SER A 209 16.18 -19.80 14.32
N GLU A 210 14.94 -19.73 14.81
CA GLU A 210 14.18 -20.89 15.25
C GLU A 210 13.10 -21.31 14.24
N SER A 211 13.40 -22.28 13.37
CA SER A 211 12.47 -22.73 12.31
C SER A 211 11.09 -23.17 12.80
N LYS A 212 10.99 -23.73 14.03
CA LYS A 212 9.71 -24.15 14.64
C LYS A 212 8.71 -23.00 14.83
N LEU A 213 9.17 -21.75 14.80
CA LEU A 213 8.32 -20.57 14.91
C LEU A 213 7.67 -20.20 13.58
N TRP A 214 8.12 -20.75 12.45
CA TRP A 214 7.74 -20.29 11.12
C TRP A 214 6.92 -21.32 10.35
N LEU A 215 6.05 -20.82 9.48
CA LEU A 215 5.50 -21.61 8.37
C LEU A 215 6.63 -22.00 7.41
N ASP A 216 6.47 -23.11 6.68
CA ASP A 216 7.51 -23.65 5.80
C ASP A 216 7.98 -22.66 4.71
N GLU A 217 7.03 -22.00 4.03
CA GLU A 217 7.34 -20.95 3.06
C GLU A 217 7.98 -19.73 3.72
N GLY A 218 7.54 -19.37 4.93
CA GLY A 218 8.11 -18.27 5.70
C GLY A 218 9.56 -18.54 6.09
N TRP A 219 9.86 -19.75 6.55
CA TRP A 219 11.22 -20.17 6.86
C TRP A 219 12.10 -20.19 5.61
N SER A 220 11.57 -20.66 4.49
CA SER A 220 12.26 -20.61 3.19
C SER A 220 12.56 -19.15 2.78
N ALA A 221 11.62 -18.23 2.96
CA ALA A 221 11.81 -16.82 2.66
C ALA A 221 12.86 -16.16 3.57
N VAL A 222 12.84 -16.44 4.87
CA VAL A 222 13.85 -15.96 5.84
C VAL A 222 15.25 -16.38 5.41
N ASN A 223 15.43 -17.65 5.03
CA ASN A 223 16.73 -18.17 4.61
C ASN A 223 17.18 -17.62 3.26
N ASN A 224 16.31 -17.60 2.25
CA ASN A 224 16.66 -17.18 0.89
C ASN A 224 16.97 -15.69 0.79
N ASN A 225 16.31 -14.86 1.61
CA ASN A 225 16.48 -13.42 1.63
C ASN A 225 17.31 -12.91 2.82
N GLU A 226 17.85 -13.83 3.64
CA GLU A 226 18.65 -13.54 4.83
C GLU A 226 18.00 -12.54 5.82
N TRP A 227 16.70 -12.68 6.06
CA TRP A 227 15.98 -11.78 6.96
C TRP A 227 16.48 -11.90 8.40
N LYS A 228 16.71 -10.75 9.05
CA LYS A 228 17.23 -10.66 10.43
C LYS A 228 16.49 -9.61 11.27
N ALA A 229 15.60 -8.84 10.66
CA ALA A 229 14.85 -7.74 11.24
C ALA A 229 13.75 -7.31 10.24
N PRO A 230 12.75 -6.53 10.69
CA PRO A 230 11.79 -5.90 9.79
C PRO A 230 12.48 -5.05 8.71
N LEU A 231 11.80 -4.85 7.58
CA LEU A 231 12.34 -4.04 6.49
C LEU A 231 12.66 -2.61 6.99
N TYR A 232 13.77 -2.05 6.50
CA TYR A 232 14.36 -0.76 6.90
C TYR A 232 15.10 -0.72 8.24
N TRP A 233 15.12 -1.82 9.01
CA TRP A 233 15.92 -1.88 10.23
C TRP A 233 17.37 -2.20 9.91
N PHE A 234 18.30 -1.49 10.55
CA PHE A 234 19.73 -1.73 10.41
C PHE A 234 20.49 -1.36 11.68
N LYS A 235 21.69 -1.92 11.88
CA LYS A 235 22.56 -1.55 12.99
C LYS A 235 23.54 -0.44 12.60
N ARG A 236 23.67 0.58 13.44
CA ARG A 236 24.72 1.61 13.36
C ARG A 236 25.21 1.92 14.77
N ASP A 237 26.53 1.88 14.97
CA ASP A 237 27.17 2.15 16.28
C ASP A 237 26.58 1.34 17.44
N GLY A 238 26.26 0.06 17.18
CA GLY A 238 25.69 -0.86 18.17
C GLY A 238 24.20 -0.67 18.46
N LYS A 239 23.55 0.32 17.84
CA LYS A 239 22.12 0.63 18.01
C LYS A 239 21.30 0.15 16.82
N TRP A 240 20.05 -0.22 17.09
CA TRP A 240 19.08 -0.46 16.03
C TRP A 240 18.49 0.87 15.54
N MET A 241 18.56 1.06 14.23
CA MET A 241 18.04 2.20 13.52
C MET A 241 16.92 1.74 12.59
N GLN A 242 16.00 2.63 12.26
CA GLN A 242 15.02 2.42 11.20
C GLN A 242 15.08 3.58 10.20
N PHE A 243 14.98 3.27 8.91
CA PHE A 243 14.75 4.29 7.88
C PHE A 243 13.26 4.66 7.79
N THR A 244 12.98 5.96 7.83
CA THR A 244 11.64 6.55 7.69
C THR A 244 11.62 7.57 6.57
N LEU A 245 10.45 8.02 6.14
CA LEU A 245 10.33 9.13 5.18
C LEU A 245 10.92 10.45 5.72
N SER A 246 11.08 10.58 7.04
CA SER A 246 11.76 11.70 7.70
C SER A 246 13.26 11.43 7.96
N GLY A 247 13.83 10.41 7.33
CA GLY A 247 15.22 10.00 7.51
C GLY A 247 15.40 8.85 8.49
N ALA A 248 16.66 8.46 8.67
CA ALA A 248 17.03 7.41 9.61
C ALA A 248 17.08 7.92 11.05
N ARG A 249 16.55 7.12 11.97
CA ARG A 249 16.57 7.40 13.42
C ARG A 249 16.69 6.12 14.21
N GLU A 250 17.05 6.24 15.49
CA GLU A 250 16.98 5.13 16.44
C GLU A 250 15.53 4.65 16.54
N ILE A 251 15.36 3.34 16.72
CA ILE A 251 14.03 2.74 16.85
C ILE A 251 13.39 3.27 18.13
N ASP A 252 12.15 3.76 18.03
CA ASP A 252 11.34 4.06 19.20
C ASP A 252 10.62 2.78 19.61
N HIS A 253 10.95 2.28 20.80
CA HIS A 253 10.46 1.01 21.30
C HIS A 253 8.94 0.98 21.51
N ASN A 254 8.28 2.13 21.63
CA ASN A 254 6.84 2.20 21.90
C ASN A 254 6.00 2.34 20.62
N GLU A 255 6.62 2.53 19.47
CA GLU A 255 5.90 2.57 18.19
C GLU A 255 5.47 1.16 17.77
N PRO A 256 4.32 1.03 17.09
CA PRO A 256 3.97 -0.20 16.42
C PRO A 256 5.08 -0.68 15.49
N VAL A 257 5.36 -1.98 15.50
CA VAL A 257 6.24 -2.60 14.51
C VAL A 257 5.59 -2.49 13.13
N THR A 258 6.39 -2.11 12.13
CA THR A 258 5.93 -1.90 10.76
C THR A 258 6.88 -2.54 9.76
N HIS A 259 6.40 -2.76 8.54
CA HIS A 259 7.16 -3.38 7.44
C HIS A 259 7.65 -4.80 7.76
N VAL A 260 6.82 -5.54 8.50
CA VAL A 260 6.93 -6.99 8.70
C VAL A 260 6.03 -7.69 7.69
N SER A 261 6.51 -8.82 7.14
CA SER A 261 5.69 -9.71 6.31
C SER A 261 4.62 -10.42 7.13
N TYR A 262 3.65 -11.02 6.44
CA TYR A 262 2.70 -11.95 7.06
C TYR A 262 3.42 -13.07 7.84
N TYR A 263 4.49 -13.64 7.27
CA TYR A 263 5.26 -14.72 7.91
C TYR A 263 5.92 -14.26 9.22
N GLU A 264 6.46 -13.04 9.24
CA GLU A 264 7.04 -12.45 10.46
C GLU A 264 5.97 -12.20 11.54
N ALA A 265 4.78 -11.74 11.15
CA ALA A 265 3.66 -11.51 12.06
C ALA A 265 3.15 -12.83 12.67
N ASP A 266 2.98 -13.88 11.86
CA ASP A 266 2.59 -15.21 12.33
C ASP A 266 3.66 -15.84 13.23
N ALA A 267 4.95 -15.73 12.87
CA ALA A 267 6.04 -16.25 13.69
C ALA A 267 6.14 -15.54 15.05
N PHE A 268 5.95 -14.21 15.07
CA PHE A 268 5.88 -13.45 16.31
C PHE A 268 4.69 -13.89 17.18
N ALA A 269 3.50 -14.04 16.59
CA ALA A 269 2.31 -14.50 17.30
C ALA A 269 2.53 -15.89 17.93
N ARG A 270 3.11 -16.83 17.16
CA ARG A 270 3.45 -18.18 17.64
C ARG A 270 4.46 -18.15 18.78
N TRP A 271 5.49 -17.29 18.71
CA TRP A 271 6.44 -17.10 19.81
C TRP A 271 5.78 -16.58 21.09
N LYS A 272 4.83 -15.63 20.97
CA LYS A 272 4.02 -15.17 22.11
C LYS A 272 2.94 -16.16 22.57
N GLY A 273 2.78 -17.30 21.90
CA GLY A 273 1.76 -18.31 22.24
C GLY A 273 0.32 -17.88 21.88
N VAL A 274 0.18 -17.00 20.89
CA VAL A 274 -1.10 -16.50 20.36
C VAL A 274 -1.17 -16.73 18.84
N ARG A 275 -2.20 -16.19 18.18
CA ARG A 275 -2.37 -16.25 16.72
C ARG A 275 -2.80 -14.89 16.16
N LEU A 276 -2.75 -14.76 14.84
CA LEU A 276 -3.39 -13.64 14.16
C LEU A 276 -4.92 -13.82 14.18
N PRO A 277 -5.70 -12.72 14.22
CA PRO A 277 -7.14 -12.79 14.04
C PRO A 277 -7.47 -13.18 12.59
N THR A 278 -8.62 -13.80 12.37
CA THR A 278 -9.20 -13.85 11.02
C THR A 278 -9.73 -12.46 10.64
N GLU A 279 -9.99 -12.21 9.36
CA GLU A 279 -10.62 -10.95 8.95
C GLU A 279 -12.02 -10.80 9.59
N GLN A 280 -12.75 -11.91 9.76
CA GLN A 280 -14.08 -11.92 10.39
C GLN A 280 -14.02 -11.55 11.88
N GLU A 281 -12.98 -11.98 12.58
CA GLU A 281 -12.75 -11.59 13.98
C GLU A 281 -12.28 -10.14 14.10
N TRP A 282 -11.63 -9.59 13.08
CA TRP A 282 -11.14 -8.22 13.09
C TRP A 282 -12.24 -7.20 12.73
N GLU A 283 -13.15 -7.57 11.83
CA GLU A 283 -14.31 -6.75 11.45
C GLU A 283 -15.41 -6.74 12.53
N HIS A 284 -15.52 -7.82 13.31
CA HIS A 284 -16.52 -7.99 14.36
C HIS A 284 -16.31 -7.08 15.58
#